data_AF-A0A355F4V8-F1
#
_entry.id   AF-A0A355F4V8-F1
#
_cell.length_a   1.000
_cell.length_b   1.000
_cell.length_c   1.000
_cell.angle_alpha   90.00
_cell.angle_beta   90.00
_cell.angle_gamma   90.00
#
_symmetry.space_group_name_H-M   'P 1'
#
loop_
_entity.id
_entity.type
_entity.pdbx_description
1 polymer ?
#
loop_
_entity_poly.entity_id
_entity_poly.type
_entity_poly.pdbx_seq_one_letter_code
_entity_poly.pdbx_strand_id
1 'polypeptide(L)'
;MRRFLLFSIPLLILAMALFRFGLEAIGRAPDPLALAPNGGHELPSWVVLATWALEALALSALYLLIYGRSGARWTSGLLAGWIAWVFRGPLLVITVVGVAGLPAAAWWGMTVGWLVLYSFCGLLLGGSAAVSNLEP
;
A
#
# COMPACT_ATOMS: atom_id res chain seq x y z
N MET A 1 -15.08 -2.49 15.34
CA MET A 1 -14.15 -3.35 14.55
C MET A 1 -14.76 -3.95 13.27
N ARG A 2 -15.84 -4.77 13.32
CA ARG A 2 -16.44 -5.39 12.10
C ARG A 2 -16.87 -4.37 11.03
N ARG A 3 -17.59 -3.31 11.44
CA ARG A 3 -18.02 -2.24 10.53
C ARG A 3 -16.85 -1.52 9.89
N PHE A 4 -15.79 -1.23 10.66
CA PHE A 4 -14.57 -0.63 10.16
C PHE A 4 -13.94 -1.47 9.04
N LEU A 5 -13.71 -2.77 9.28
CA LEU A 5 -13.10 -3.65 8.28
C LEU A 5 -13.95 -3.80 7.01
N LEU A 6 -15.27 -3.83 7.15
CA LEU A 6 -16.20 -3.88 6.02
C LEU A 6 -16.12 -2.63 5.14
N PHE A 7 -15.76 -1.47 5.70
CA PHE A 7 -15.58 -0.24 4.93
C PHE A 7 -14.12 -0.05 4.47
N SER A 8 -13.14 -0.30 5.33
CA SER A 8 -11.74 0.00 5.06
C SER A 8 -11.15 -0.91 3.98
N ILE A 9 -11.41 -2.22 4.04
CA ILE A 9 -10.82 -3.19 3.10
C ILE A 9 -11.21 -2.91 1.64
N PRO A 10 -12.50 -2.84 1.27
CA PRO A 10 -12.88 -2.59 -0.13
C PRO A 10 -12.40 -1.22 -0.60
N LEU A 11 -12.39 -0.23 0.29
CA LEU A 11 -11.98 1.14 -0.02
C LEU A 11 -10.45 1.25 -0.23
N LEU A 12 -9.65 0.50 0.52
CA LEU A 12 -8.21 0.36 0.30
C LEU A 12 -7.90 -0.37 -1.00
N ILE A 13 -8.61 -1.48 -1.28
CA ILE A 13 -8.46 -2.22 -2.54
C ILE A 13 -8.79 -1.30 -3.72
N LEU A 14 -9.87 -0.51 -3.62
CA LEU A 14 -10.25 0.47 -4.64
C LEU A 14 -9.17 1.54 -4.84
N ALA A 15 -8.59 2.07 -3.75
CA ALA A 15 -7.50 3.05 -3.83
C ALA A 15 -6.25 2.46 -4.52
N MET A 16 -5.88 1.23 -4.20
CA MET A 16 -4.77 0.51 -4.85
C MET A 16 -5.05 0.25 -6.34
N ALA A 17 -6.28 -0.14 -6.68
CA ALA A 17 -6.71 -0.35 -8.06
C ALA A 17 -6.69 0.95 -8.88
N LEU A 18 -7.21 2.06 -8.32
CA LEU A 18 -7.18 3.37 -8.96
C LEU A 18 -5.76 3.88 -9.17
N PHE A 19 -4.89 3.67 -8.20
CA PHE A 19 -3.48 4.05 -8.31
C PHE A 19 -2.78 3.27 -9.43
N ARG A 20 -3.02 1.95 -9.50
CA ARG A 20 -2.50 1.11 -10.60
C ARG A 20 -3.04 1.58 -11.95
N PHE A 21 -4.35 1.80 -12.06
CA PHE A 21 -4.97 2.31 -13.27
C PHE A 21 -4.40 3.67 -13.69
N GLY A 22 -4.17 4.58 -12.74
CA GLY A 22 -3.54 5.87 -13.00
C GLY A 22 -2.10 5.74 -13.53
N LEU A 23 -1.31 4.82 -12.98
CA LEU A 23 0.04 4.53 -13.50
C LEU A 23 0.00 3.93 -14.91
N GLU A 24 -0.95 3.03 -15.18
CA GLU A 24 -1.18 2.46 -16.51
C GLU A 24 -1.58 3.54 -17.52
N ALA A 25 -2.52 4.43 -17.16
CA ALA A 25 -2.98 5.53 -18.03
C ALA A 25 -1.89 6.55 -18.38
N ILE A 26 -0.91 6.76 -17.48
CA ILE A 26 0.21 7.70 -17.69
C ILE A 26 1.44 6.99 -18.30
N GLY A 27 1.34 5.68 -18.61
CA GLY A 27 2.45 4.90 -19.17
C GLY A 27 3.63 4.74 -18.22
N ARG A 28 3.39 4.84 -16.90
CA ARG A 28 4.37 4.64 -15.83
C ARG A 28 4.16 3.35 -15.06
N ALA A 29 3.39 2.42 -15.61
CA ALA A 29 3.29 1.10 -15.04
C ALA A 29 4.69 0.46 -15.00
N PRO A 30 5.13 -0.10 -13.86
CA PRO A 30 6.39 -0.81 -13.79
C PRO A 30 6.36 -1.99 -14.76
N ASP A 31 7.31 -2.05 -15.69
CA ASP A 31 7.39 -3.15 -16.65
C ASP A 31 7.66 -4.47 -15.90
N PRO A 32 6.72 -5.44 -15.89
CA PRO A 32 6.93 -6.73 -15.25
C PRO A 32 8.06 -7.52 -15.93
N LEU A 33 8.35 -7.20 -17.19
CA LEU A 33 9.43 -7.77 -17.99
C LEU A 33 10.83 -7.35 -17.49
N ALA A 34 10.97 -6.20 -16.83
CA ALA A 34 12.24 -5.77 -16.24
C ALA A 34 12.63 -6.58 -14.98
N LEU A 35 11.67 -7.33 -14.41
CA LEU A 35 11.82 -8.09 -13.17
C LEU A 35 11.79 -9.62 -13.38
N ALA A 36 11.50 -10.09 -14.59
CA ALA A 36 11.39 -11.49 -14.94
C ALA A 36 12.55 -11.92 -15.87
N PRO A 37 13.55 -12.67 -15.38
CA PRO A 37 14.68 -13.12 -16.21
C PRO A 37 14.28 -14.03 -17.38
N ASN A 38 13.08 -14.64 -17.33
CA ASN A 38 12.68 -15.76 -18.18
C ASN A 38 11.31 -15.57 -18.89
N GLY A 39 10.99 -14.35 -19.33
CA GLY A 39 9.78 -14.10 -20.12
C GLY A 39 8.53 -13.93 -19.24
N GLY A 40 7.89 -12.78 -19.38
CA GLY A 40 6.77 -12.35 -18.54
C GLY A 40 5.57 -13.29 -18.68
N HIS A 41 5.30 -14.08 -17.65
CA HIS A 41 3.95 -14.54 -17.39
C HIS A 41 3.30 -13.49 -16.50
N GLU A 42 2.26 -12.84 -17.03
CA GLU A 42 1.41 -11.99 -16.21
C GLU A 42 0.88 -12.82 -15.03
N LEU A 43 1.05 -12.29 -13.81
CA LEU A 43 0.50 -12.92 -12.63
C LEU A 43 -1.03 -13.04 -12.79
N PRO A 44 -1.63 -14.19 -12.49
CA PRO A 44 -3.08 -14.33 -12.55
C PRO A 44 -3.76 -13.23 -11.73
N SER A 45 -4.82 -12.64 -12.27
CA SER A 45 -5.53 -11.51 -11.65
C SER A 45 -6.00 -11.80 -10.23
N TRP A 46 -6.31 -13.07 -9.91
CA TRP A 46 -6.66 -13.49 -8.55
C TRP A 46 -5.49 -13.33 -7.56
N VAL A 47 -4.24 -13.56 -8.00
CA VAL A 47 -3.04 -13.40 -7.15
C VAL A 47 -2.84 -11.93 -6.81
N VAL A 48 -3.02 -11.05 -7.80
CA VAL A 48 -2.97 -9.60 -7.61
C VAL A 48 -4.01 -9.16 -6.58
N LEU A 49 -5.26 -9.62 -6.75
CA LEU A 49 -6.35 -9.29 -5.83
C LEU A 49 -6.09 -9.81 -4.41
N ALA A 50 -5.62 -11.05 -4.29
CA ALA A 50 -5.25 -11.64 -3.00
C ALA A 50 -4.13 -10.85 -2.32
N THR A 51 -3.14 -10.37 -3.08
CA THR A 51 -2.04 -9.54 -2.57
C THR A 51 -2.57 -8.21 -2.03
N TRP A 52 -3.44 -7.52 -2.78
CA TRP A 52 -4.08 -6.29 -2.33
C TRP A 52 -4.97 -6.49 -1.10
N ALA A 53 -5.72 -7.58 -1.05
CA ALA A 53 -6.55 -7.90 0.10
C ALA A 53 -5.70 -8.13 1.36
N LEU A 54 -4.60 -8.87 1.24
CA LEU A 54 -3.68 -9.13 2.33
C LEU A 54 -2.99 -7.85 2.81
N GLU A 55 -2.62 -6.97 1.88
CA GLU A 55 -2.03 -5.68 2.17
C GLU A 55 -3.01 -4.72 2.85
N ALA A 56 -4.25 -4.66 2.37
CA ALA A 56 -5.32 -3.87 3.00
C ALA A 56 -5.63 -4.37 4.42
N LEU A 57 -5.59 -5.67 4.64
CA LEU A 57 -5.77 -6.29 5.95
C LEU A 57 -4.60 -5.96 6.88
N ALA A 58 -3.36 -6.07 6.41
CA ALA A 58 -2.16 -5.71 7.17
C ALA A 58 -2.15 -4.23 7.57
N LEU A 59 -2.48 -3.32 6.64
CA LEU A 59 -2.64 -1.89 6.91
C LEU A 59 -3.73 -1.60 7.93
N SER A 60 -4.89 -2.28 7.80
CA SER A 60 -5.99 -2.14 8.75
C SER A 60 -5.60 -2.64 10.15
N ALA A 61 -4.86 -3.74 10.23
CA ALA A 61 -4.37 -4.27 11.50
C ALA A 61 -3.35 -3.33 12.16
N LEU A 62 -2.38 -2.82 11.38
CA LEU A 62 -1.39 -1.86 11.87
C LEU A 62 -2.05 -0.57 12.37
N TYR A 63 -3.04 -0.07 11.64
CA TYR A 63 -3.84 1.07 12.07
C TYR A 63 -4.52 0.83 13.41
N LEU A 64 -5.21 -0.30 13.57
CA LEU A 64 -5.92 -0.64 14.82
C LEU A 64 -4.95 -0.74 16.00
N LEU A 65 -3.75 -1.28 15.78
CA LEU A 65 -2.71 -1.39 16.80
C LEU A 65 -2.19 -0.02 17.26
N ILE A 66 -2.02 0.94 16.35
CA ILE A 66 -1.57 2.30 16.68
C ILE A 66 -2.73 3.12 17.29
N TYR A 67 -3.92 2.98 16.71
CA TYR A 67 -5.12 3.69 17.12
C TYR A 67 -5.54 3.33 18.54
N GLY A 68 -5.56 2.03 18.89
CA GLY A 68 -5.91 1.57 20.24
C GLY A 68 -4.96 2.05 21.34
N ARG A 69 -3.79 2.60 21.00
CA ARG A 69 -2.85 3.18 21.97
C ARG A 69 -2.97 4.69 22.11
N SER A 70 -3.25 5.39 21.02
CA SER A 70 -3.21 6.87 20.99
C SER A 70 -4.59 7.53 20.93
N GLY A 71 -5.62 6.82 20.46
CA GLY A 71 -6.94 7.38 20.16
C GLY A 71 -6.97 8.41 19.03
N ALA A 72 -5.82 8.73 18.43
CA ALA A 72 -5.70 9.78 17.44
C ALA A 72 -5.91 9.23 16.02
N ARG A 73 -7.15 9.31 15.53
CA ARG A 73 -7.60 8.67 14.27
C ARG A 73 -6.70 8.99 13.07
N TRP A 74 -6.56 10.28 12.76
CA TRP A 74 -5.89 10.72 11.53
C TRP A 74 -4.38 10.50 11.57
N THR A 75 -3.74 10.81 12.70
CA THR A 75 -2.30 10.63 12.88
C THR A 75 -1.93 9.15 12.94
N SER A 76 -2.76 8.30 13.56
CA SER A 76 -2.58 6.83 13.50
C SER A 76 -2.68 6.31 12.07
N GLY A 77 -3.59 6.87 11.27
CA GLY A 77 -3.74 6.59 9.84
C GLY A 77 -2.46 6.92 9.06
N LEU A 78 -1.98 8.15 9.17
CA LEU A 78 -0.75 8.60 8.51
C LEU A 78 0.46 7.78 8.95
N LEU A 79 0.58 7.50 10.25
CA LEU A 79 1.69 6.74 10.81
C LEU A 79 1.69 5.28 10.33
N ALA A 80 0.51 4.64 10.27
CA ALA A 80 0.37 3.31 9.67
C ALA A 80 0.76 3.31 8.18
N GLY A 81 0.32 4.31 7.43
CA GLY A 81 0.68 4.50 6.03
C GLY A 81 2.18 4.69 5.83
N TRP A 82 2.82 5.54 6.63
CA TRP A 82 4.26 5.78 6.53
C TRP A 82 5.09 4.57 6.93
N ILE A 83 4.70 3.84 7.97
CA ILE A 83 5.37 2.58 8.32
C ILE A 83 5.26 1.60 7.15
N ALA A 84 4.07 1.38 6.60
CA ALA A 84 3.88 0.49 5.45
C ALA A 84 4.72 0.93 4.24
N TRP A 85 4.77 2.24 3.97
CA TRP A 85 5.62 2.80 2.93
C TRP A 85 7.10 2.50 3.16
N VAL A 86 7.63 2.66 4.38
CA VAL A 86 9.04 2.37 4.70
C VAL A 86 9.37 0.92 4.37
N PHE A 87 8.52 -0.03 4.78
CA PHE A 87 8.72 -1.45 4.52
C PHE A 87 8.57 -1.82 3.05
N ARG A 88 7.65 -1.18 2.31
CA ARG A 88 7.40 -1.48 0.91
C ARG A 88 8.40 -0.82 -0.04
N GLY A 89 8.73 0.44 0.19
CA GLY A 89 9.54 1.27 -0.69
C GLY A 89 11.01 1.20 -0.31
N PRO A 90 11.49 2.09 0.58
CA PRO A 90 12.91 2.21 0.90
C PRO A 90 13.61 0.90 1.28
N LEU A 91 12.99 0.07 2.13
CA LEU A 91 13.56 -1.21 2.53
C LEU A 91 13.70 -2.18 1.36
N LEU A 92 12.70 -2.23 0.48
CA LEU A 92 12.74 -3.04 -0.73
C LEU A 92 13.81 -2.52 -1.70
N VAL A 93 13.91 -1.21 -1.89
CA VAL A 93 14.98 -0.61 -2.70
C VAL A 93 16.34 -1.01 -2.14
N ILE A 94 16.59 -0.81 -0.85
CA ILE A 94 17.89 -1.12 -0.22
C ILE A 94 18.23 -2.61 -0.36
N THR A 95 17.25 -3.49 -0.14
CA THR A 95 17.47 -4.94 -0.23
C THR A 95 17.62 -5.43 -1.66
N VAL A 96 16.74 -5.05 -2.58
CA VAL A 96 16.77 -5.52 -3.97
C VAL A 96 17.88 -4.84 -4.77
N VAL A 97 17.99 -3.52 -4.71
CA VAL A 97 19.05 -2.77 -5.43
C VAL A 97 20.42 -3.08 -4.82
N GLY A 98 20.51 -3.11 -3.48
CA GLY A 98 21.77 -3.39 -2.79
C GLY A 98 22.29 -4.81 -3.00
N VAL A 99 21.40 -5.82 -3.07
CA VAL A 99 21.80 -7.22 -3.26
C VAL A 99 21.90 -7.60 -4.74
N ALA A 100 21.02 -7.08 -5.61
CA ALA A 100 20.98 -7.45 -7.03
C ALA A 100 21.78 -6.51 -7.95
N GLY A 101 22.33 -5.40 -7.44
CA GLY A 101 23.15 -4.47 -8.23
C GLY A 101 22.39 -3.71 -9.33
N LEU A 102 21.07 -3.58 -9.19
CA LEU A 102 20.18 -2.95 -10.18
C LEU A 102 20.29 -1.41 -10.15
N PRO A 103 19.88 -0.69 -11.22
CA PRO A 103 19.91 0.77 -11.24
C PRO A 103 18.87 1.38 -10.28
N ALA A 104 19.32 2.09 -9.25
CA ALA A 104 18.48 2.57 -8.14
C ALA A 104 17.41 3.60 -8.53
N ALA A 105 17.65 4.40 -9.59
CA ALA A 105 16.84 5.59 -9.89
C ALA A 105 15.36 5.27 -10.18
N ALA A 106 15.08 4.21 -10.95
CA ALA A 106 13.71 3.81 -11.28
C ALA A 106 12.92 3.34 -10.05
N TRP A 107 13.59 2.63 -9.14
CA TRP A 107 13.03 2.11 -7.90
C TRP A 107 12.70 3.21 -6.89
N TRP A 108 13.55 4.24 -6.82
CA TRP A 108 13.27 5.43 -6.02
C TRP A 108 12.08 6.23 -6.56
N GLY A 109 11.95 6.37 -7.88
CA GLY A 109 10.78 7.00 -8.49
C GLY A 109 9.48 6.29 -8.11
N MET A 110 9.48 4.96 -8.14
CA MET A 110 8.33 4.15 -7.72
C MET A 110 8.02 4.28 -6.22
N THR A 111 9.06 4.30 -5.39
CA THR A 111 8.97 4.47 -3.93
C THR A 111 8.30 5.80 -3.56
N VAL A 112 8.59 6.89 -4.28
CA VAL A 112 7.92 8.18 -4.05
C VAL A 112 6.44 8.10 -4.41
N GLY A 113 6.08 7.42 -5.51
CA GLY A 113 4.68 7.18 -5.85
C GLY A 113 3.93 6.40 -4.76
N TRP A 114 4.58 5.40 -4.17
CA TRP A 114 4.03 4.65 -3.05
C TRP A 114 3.85 5.49 -1.79
N LEU A 115 4.70 6.49 -1.53
CA LEU A 115 4.52 7.39 -0.37
C LEU A 115 3.15 8.08 -0.43
N VAL A 116 2.77 8.56 -1.61
CA VAL A 116 1.47 9.22 -1.84
C VAL A 116 0.33 8.22 -1.65
N LEU A 117 0.45 7.02 -2.25
CA LEU A 117 -0.55 5.96 -2.10
C LEU A 117 -0.77 5.59 -0.64
N TYR A 118 0.29 5.26 0.11
CA TYR A 118 0.15 4.81 1.49
C TYR A 118 -0.29 5.93 2.44
N SER A 119 0.11 7.18 2.19
CA SER A 119 -0.41 8.33 2.94
C SER A 119 -1.92 8.49 2.70
N PHE A 120 -2.38 8.35 1.45
CA PHE A 120 -3.80 8.38 1.12
C PHE A 120 -4.56 7.21 1.76
N CYS A 121 -4.04 5.97 1.66
CA CYS A 121 -4.58 4.80 2.36
C CYS A 121 -4.68 5.01 3.88
N GLY A 122 -3.66 5.63 4.48
CA GLY A 122 -3.66 6.01 5.89
C GLY A 122 -4.77 6.99 6.26
N LEU A 123 -4.98 8.03 5.45
CA LEU A 123 -6.08 8.98 5.63
C LEU A 123 -7.45 8.31 5.48
N LEU A 124 -7.58 7.43 4.49
CA LEU A 124 -8.80 6.65 4.28
C LEU A 124 -9.12 5.75 5.48
N LEU A 125 -8.11 5.17 6.13
CA LEU A 125 -8.27 4.43 7.38
C LEU A 125 -8.78 5.34 8.51
N GLY A 126 -8.20 6.53 8.68
CA GLY A 126 -8.70 7.52 9.64
C GLY A 126 -10.15 7.93 9.38
N GLY A 127 -10.51 8.15 8.11
CA GLY A 127 -11.89 8.48 7.70
C GLY A 127 -12.87 7.33 7.92
N SER A 128 -12.48 6.10 7.58
CA SER A 128 -13.31 4.91 7.82
C SER A 128 -13.50 4.63 9.31
N ALA A 129 -12.52 4.93 10.15
CA ALA A 129 -12.66 4.87 11.61
C ALA A 129 -13.65 5.91 12.15
N ALA A 130 -13.67 7.12 11.57
CA ALA A 130 -14.65 8.14 11.92
C ALA A 130 -16.08 7.73 11.51
N VAL A 131 -16.28 7.24 10.28
CA VAL A 131 -17.60 6.81 9.77
C VAL A 131 -18.12 5.58 10.51
N SER A 132 -17.23 4.67 10.92
CA SER A 132 -17.61 3.45 11.64
C SER A 132 -17.82 3.66 13.15
N ASN A 133 -17.71 4.91 13.65
CA ASN A 133 -17.73 5.27 15.06
C ASN A 133 -16.79 4.36 15.89
N LEU A 134 -15.56 4.19 15.40
CA LEU A 134 -14.59 3.34 16.07
C LEU A 134 -14.11 4.02 17.35
N GLU A 135 -14.38 3.38 18.48
CA GLU A 135 -13.84 3.74 19.79
C GLU A 135 -12.45 3.12 19.97
N PRO A 136 -11.51 3.83 20.63
CA PRO A 136 -10.16 3.33 20.89
C PRO A 136 -10.13 2.18 21.90
#